data_AF-A0A9Q0ZNK4-F1
#
_entry.id   AF-A0A9Q0ZNK4-F1
#
_cell.length_a   1.000
_cell.length_b   1.000
_cell.length_c   1.000
_cell.angle_alpha   90.00
_cell.angle_beta   90.00
_cell.angle_gamma   90.00
#
_symmetry.space_group_name_H-M   'P 1'
#
loop_
_entity.id
_entity.type
_entity.pdbx_description
1 polymer ?
#
loop_
_entity_poly.entity_id
_entity_poly.type
_entity_poly.pdbx_seq_one_letter_code
_entity_poly.pdbx_strand_id
1 'polypeptide(L)'
;MSKFEYPILSRTDMISILAESQIAAIIESDLKNPTPDFVADIYTRLLVYLDLLHEEDEGQVEFAALEQLENPHYHVGSARIMNLYIKVKELIRMLQCPADITLRDLLKPQGDRTQFFLSAILNFCLHKDSKMNELRPIGEELTLLDEQRRGLEDKISQLNAEIAEYNDARESELPLVQEVDGKS
;
A
#
# COMPACT_ATOMS: atom_id res chain seq x y z
N MET A 1 5.99 -36.85 13.93
CA MET A 1 6.28 -35.53 13.36
C MET A 1 5.57 -35.45 12.01
N SER A 2 4.40 -34.81 11.93
CA SER A 2 3.80 -34.52 10.62
C SER A 2 4.78 -33.63 9.86
N LYS A 3 5.17 -34.02 8.64
CA LYS A 3 5.88 -33.10 7.75
C LYS A 3 4.94 -31.93 7.49
N PHE A 4 5.26 -30.76 8.02
CA PHE A 4 4.57 -29.54 7.64
C PHE A 4 4.93 -29.28 6.17
N GLU A 5 3.98 -29.53 5.28
CA GLU A 5 4.11 -29.17 3.88
C GLU A 5 3.63 -27.73 3.72
N TYR A 6 4.42 -26.93 3.02
CA TYR A 6 4.07 -25.56 2.73
C TYR A 6 2.78 -25.55 1.88
N PRO A 7 1.75 -24.74 2.21
CA PRO A 7 0.48 -24.80 1.52
C PRO A 7 0.62 -24.36 0.06
N ILE A 8 0.33 -25.29 -0.86
CA ILE A 8 0.32 -25.03 -2.31
C ILE A 8 -1.13 -24.95 -2.77
N LEU A 9 -1.47 -23.85 -3.43
CA LEU A 9 -2.80 -23.64 -3.99
C LEU A 9 -2.93 -24.39 -5.32
N SER A 10 -4.14 -24.88 -5.61
CA SER A 10 -4.43 -25.40 -6.95
C SER A 10 -4.46 -24.24 -7.95
N ARG A 11 -4.15 -24.51 -9.22
CA ARG A 11 -4.18 -23.47 -10.26
C ARG A 11 -5.57 -22.84 -10.40
N THR A 12 -6.62 -23.63 -10.22
CA THR A 12 -8.00 -23.15 -10.23
C THR A 12 -8.24 -22.15 -9.10
N ASP A 13 -7.82 -22.47 -7.88
CA ASP A 13 -7.98 -21.56 -6.74
C ASP A 13 -7.18 -20.27 -6.96
N MET A 14 -5.96 -20.37 -7.48
CA MET A 14 -5.13 -19.19 -7.78
C MET A 14 -5.80 -18.25 -8.78
N ILE A 15 -6.39 -18.81 -9.84
CA ILE A 15 -7.14 -18.02 -10.83
C ILE A 15 -8.32 -17.31 -10.17
N SER A 16 -9.10 -18.04 -9.37
CA SER A 16 -10.24 -17.47 -8.64
C SER A 16 -9.83 -16.36 -7.68
N ILE A 17 -8.82 -16.59 -6.84
CA ILE A 17 -8.32 -15.61 -5.87
C ILE A 17 -7.83 -14.35 -6.58
N LEU A 18 -7.02 -14.49 -7.62
CA LEU A 18 -6.49 -13.34 -8.37
C LEU A 18 -7.60 -12.50 -9.01
N ALA A 19 -8.66 -13.13 -9.51
CA ALA A 19 -9.80 -12.45 -10.10
C ALA A 19 -10.69 -11.79 -9.03
N GLU A 20 -11.01 -12.49 -7.94
CA GLU A 20 -11.85 -12.00 -6.84
C GLU A 20 -11.20 -10.82 -6.11
N SER A 21 -9.87 -10.87 -5.91
CA SER A 21 -9.09 -9.77 -5.35
C SER A 21 -8.80 -8.65 -6.36
N GLN A 22 -9.29 -8.75 -7.60
CA GLN A 22 -9.08 -7.79 -8.69
C GLN A 22 -7.59 -7.52 -9.01
N ILE A 23 -6.72 -8.51 -8.76
CA ILE A 23 -5.28 -8.40 -9.01
C ILE A 23 -5.00 -8.66 -10.48
N ALA A 24 -5.49 -9.78 -11.02
CA ALA A 24 -5.28 -10.16 -12.41
C ALA A 24 -6.33 -11.16 -12.91
N ALA A 25 -6.68 -11.06 -14.19
CA ALA A 25 -7.49 -12.06 -14.88
C ALA A 25 -6.55 -12.95 -15.72
N ILE A 26 -6.32 -14.19 -15.26
CA ILE A 26 -5.36 -15.12 -15.86
C ILE A 26 -6.04 -16.45 -16.23
N ILE A 27 -5.42 -17.24 -17.09
CA ILE A 27 -5.90 -18.58 -17.46
C ILE A 27 -4.92 -19.67 -17.06
N GLU A 28 -5.39 -20.92 -17.00
CA GLU A 28 -4.57 -22.04 -16.52
C GLU A 28 -3.28 -22.27 -17.34
N SER A 29 -3.29 -21.92 -18.63
CA SER A 29 -2.10 -22.03 -19.49
C SER A 29 -0.98 -21.09 -19.07
N ASP A 30 -1.31 -19.93 -18.51
CA ASP A 30 -0.32 -18.94 -18.05
C ASP A 30 0.45 -19.49 -16.84
N LEU A 31 -0.21 -20.27 -15.99
CA LEU A 31 0.42 -20.95 -14.86
C LEU A 31 1.14 -22.24 -15.25
N LYS A 32 0.65 -22.95 -16.28
CA LYS A 32 1.31 -24.16 -16.83
C LYS A 32 2.63 -23.81 -17.52
N ASN A 33 2.60 -22.79 -18.38
CA ASN A 33 3.72 -22.39 -19.22
C ASN A 33 3.96 -20.88 -19.05
N PRO A 34 4.42 -20.45 -17.86
CA PRO A 34 4.63 -19.03 -17.59
C PRO A 34 5.68 -18.45 -18.54
N THR A 35 5.43 -17.24 -19.01
CA THR A 35 6.41 -16.44 -19.75
C THR A 35 7.10 -15.47 -18.79
N PRO A 36 8.33 -14.99 -19.10
CA PRO A 36 8.99 -13.96 -18.30
C PRO A 36 8.13 -12.71 -18.12
N ASP A 37 7.44 -12.26 -19.18
CA ASP A 37 6.56 -11.10 -19.14
C ASP A 37 5.36 -11.32 -18.21
N PHE A 38 4.75 -12.51 -18.26
CA PHE A 38 3.66 -12.87 -17.36
C PHE A 38 4.11 -12.85 -15.90
N VAL A 39 5.26 -13.45 -15.60
CA VAL A 39 5.80 -13.51 -14.23
C VAL A 39 6.19 -12.13 -13.73
N ALA A 40 6.72 -11.26 -14.60
CA ALA A 40 7.02 -9.89 -14.25
C ALA A 40 5.75 -9.11 -13.89
N ASP A 41 4.74 -9.14 -14.77
CA ASP A 41 3.47 -8.43 -14.58
C ASP A 41 2.74 -8.91 -13.32
N ILE A 42 2.61 -10.21 -13.10
CA ILE A 42 1.88 -10.73 -11.93
C ILE A 42 2.57 -10.39 -10.61
N TYR A 43 3.91 -10.46 -10.55
CA TYR A 43 4.63 -10.09 -9.34
C TYR A 43 4.57 -8.58 -9.07
N THR A 44 4.66 -7.74 -10.09
CA THR A 44 4.47 -6.29 -9.94
C THR A 44 3.07 -5.99 -9.38
N ARG A 45 2.01 -6.57 -9.97
CA ARG A 45 0.63 -6.39 -9.47
C ARG A 45 0.46 -6.85 -8.03
N LEU A 46 1.08 -7.97 -7.65
CA LEU A 46 1.04 -8.47 -6.27
C LEU A 46 1.79 -7.54 -5.31
N LEU A 47 2.93 -6.98 -5.71
CA LEU A 47 3.67 -6.01 -4.90
C LEU A 47 2.87 -4.72 -4.70
N VAL A 48 2.19 -4.22 -5.75
CA VAL A 48 1.29 -3.05 -5.67
C VAL A 48 0.12 -3.35 -4.75
N TYR A 49 -0.57 -4.49 -4.93
CA TYR A 49 -1.68 -4.90 -4.08
C TYR A 49 -1.27 -5.04 -2.60
N LEU A 50 -0.03 -5.46 -2.34
CA LEU A 50 0.50 -5.57 -0.98
C LEU A 50 1.02 -4.23 -0.41
N ASP A 51 1.00 -3.15 -1.18
CA ASP A 51 1.54 -1.83 -0.83
C ASP A 51 3.07 -1.87 -0.57
N LEU A 52 3.76 -2.73 -1.31
CA LEU A 52 5.23 -2.90 -1.28
C LEU A 52 5.92 -2.26 -2.49
N LEU A 53 5.12 -1.73 -3.40
CA LEU A 53 5.56 -1.01 -4.58
C LEU A 53 4.52 0.08 -4.90
N HIS A 54 4.93 1.35 -4.81
CA HIS A 54 4.15 2.46 -5.32
C HIS A 54 4.48 2.68 -6.79
N GLU A 55 3.48 2.98 -7.62
CA GLU A 55 3.69 3.23 -9.06
C GLU A 55 4.65 4.40 -9.32
N GLU A 56 4.76 5.34 -8.38
CA GLU A 56 5.67 6.50 -8.46
C GLU A 56 7.15 6.12 -8.21
N ASP A 57 7.42 5.03 -7.47
CA ASP A 57 8.76 4.58 -7.10
C ASP A 57 9.49 3.84 -8.25
N GLU A 58 8.77 3.29 -9.23
CA GLU A 58 9.34 2.49 -10.31
C GLU A 58 10.26 3.30 -11.24
N GLY A 59 10.04 4.61 -11.36
CA GLY A 59 10.81 5.46 -12.26
C GLY A 59 12.01 6.12 -11.58
N GLN A 60 11.75 6.89 -10.52
CA GLN A 60 12.67 7.96 -10.13
C GLN A 60 13.97 7.46 -9.50
N VAL A 61 13.90 6.45 -8.62
CA VAL A 61 15.10 5.88 -7.96
C VAL A 61 15.94 5.07 -8.96
N GLU A 62 15.29 4.44 -9.93
CA GLU A 62 15.96 3.59 -10.93
C GLU A 62 16.76 4.42 -11.95
N PHE A 63 16.25 5.58 -12.37
CA PHE A 63 16.98 6.48 -13.28
C PHE A 63 18.27 7.03 -12.67
N ALA A 64 18.25 7.46 -11.40
CA ALA A 64 19.43 8.03 -10.74
C ALA A 64 20.58 7.00 -10.59
N ALA A 65 20.25 5.71 -10.38
CA ALA A 65 21.25 4.65 -10.32
C ALA A 65 21.77 4.27 -11.72
N LEU A 66 20.90 4.28 -12.73
CA LEU A 66 21.25 4.00 -14.12
C LEU A 66 22.22 5.03 -14.71
N GLU A 67 22.09 6.31 -14.35
CA GLU A 67 22.99 7.39 -14.78
C GLU A 67 24.46 7.18 -14.37
N GLN A 68 24.72 6.34 -13.37
CA GLN A 68 26.08 6.00 -12.95
C GLN A 68 26.74 4.93 -13.84
N LEU A 69 25.98 4.28 -14.72
CA LEU A 69 26.47 3.26 -15.63
C LEU A 69 26.89 3.86 -16.96
N GLU A 70 27.90 3.27 -17.60
CA GLU A 70 28.21 3.59 -18.99
C GLU A 70 27.05 3.17 -19.90
N ASN A 71 26.61 4.07 -20.77
CA ASN A 71 25.47 3.86 -21.68
C ASN A 71 24.16 3.42 -20.97
N PRO A 72 23.58 4.26 -20.10
CA PRO A 72 22.42 3.93 -19.25
C PRO A 72 21.23 3.33 -19.99
N HIS A 73 21.00 3.76 -21.24
CA HIS A 73 19.89 3.32 -22.09
C HIS A 73 19.92 1.81 -22.40
N TYR A 74 21.09 1.18 -22.45
CA TYR A 74 21.19 -0.27 -22.65
C TYR A 74 20.86 -1.08 -21.39
N HIS A 75 20.84 -0.42 -20.22
CA HIS A 75 20.67 -1.09 -18.93
C HIS A 75 19.26 -0.99 -18.36
N VAL A 76 18.38 -0.19 -18.95
CA VAL A 76 17.00 0.02 -18.48
C VAL A 76 16.26 -1.30 -18.24
N GLY A 77 16.28 -2.22 -19.20
CA GLY A 77 15.59 -3.52 -19.03
C GLY A 77 16.19 -4.39 -17.91
N SER A 78 17.53 -4.38 -17.78
CA SER A 78 18.25 -5.13 -16.76
C SER A 78 18.02 -4.57 -15.35
N ALA A 79 17.97 -3.24 -15.23
CA ALA A 79 17.67 -2.58 -13.96
C ALA A 79 16.26 -2.93 -13.48
N ARG A 80 15.26 -2.85 -14.37
CA ARG A 80 13.86 -3.15 -14.02
C ARG A 80 13.70 -4.57 -13.48
N ILE A 81 14.23 -5.55 -14.20
CA ILE A 81 14.11 -6.95 -13.77
C ILE A 81 14.89 -7.24 -12.50
N MET A 82 16.03 -6.57 -12.28
CA MET A 82 16.80 -6.73 -11.05
C MET A 82 16.09 -6.09 -9.86
N ASN A 83 15.48 -4.92 -10.05
CA ASN A 83 14.67 -4.24 -9.04
C ASN A 83 13.48 -5.11 -8.63
N LEU A 84 12.74 -5.63 -9.63
CA LEU A 84 11.66 -6.58 -9.37
C LEU A 84 12.15 -7.82 -8.62
N TYR A 85 13.26 -8.43 -9.04
CA TYR A 85 13.83 -9.59 -8.35
C TYR A 85 14.18 -9.28 -6.89
N ILE A 86 14.79 -8.13 -6.61
CA ILE A 86 15.13 -7.71 -5.24
C ILE A 86 13.87 -7.61 -4.39
N LYS A 87 12.85 -6.88 -4.86
CA LYS A 87 11.59 -6.69 -4.15
C LYS A 87 10.85 -8.00 -3.90
N VAL A 88 10.72 -8.86 -4.92
CA VAL A 88 10.09 -10.17 -4.75
C VAL A 88 10.89 -11.05 -3.79
N LYS A 89 12.22 -11.02 -3.86
CA LYS A 89 13.08 -11.78 -2.94
C LYS A 89 12.92 -11.33 -1.49
N GLU A 90 12.82 -10.03 -1.26
CA GLU A 90 12.53 -9.47 0.07
C GLU A 90 11.16 -9.91 0.57
N LEU A 91 10.12 -9.85 -0.27
CA LEU A 91 8.80 -10.39 0.05
C LEU A 91 8.86 -11.87 0.43
N ILE A 92 9.45 -12.72 -0.40
CA ILE A 92 9.57 -14.17 -0.14
C ILE A 92 10.31 -14.45 1.18
N ARG A 93 11.32 -13.64 1.53
CA ARG A 93 12.01 -13.73 2.82
C ARG A 93 11.14 -13.32 4.00
N MET A 94 10.35 -12.24 3.86
CA MET A 94 9.39 -11.81 4.88
C MET A 94 8.33 -12.90 5.15
N LEU A 95 7.92 -13.61 4.12
CA LEU A 95 6.98 -14.75 4.23
C LEU A 95 7.60 -16.00 4.85
N GLN A 96 8.90 -15.99 5.19
CA GLN A 96 9.65 -17.15 5.70
C GLN A 96 9.46 -18.39 4.81
N CYS A 97 9.39 -18.18 3.50
CA CYS A 97 9.21 -19.25 2.53
C CYS A 97 10.42 -20.20 2.56
N PRO A 98 10.22 -21.54 2.57
CA PRO A 98 11.32 -22.50 2.70
C PRO A 98 12.21 -22.60 1.46
N ALA A 99 11.80 -22.01 0.33
CA ALA A 99 12.60 -22.01 -0.90
C ALA A 99 13.03 -20.58 -1.24
N ASP A 100 14.26 -20.45 -1.72
CA ASP A 100 14.77 -19.20 -2.25
C ASP A 100 14.28 -18.98 -3.69
N ILE A 101 13.75 -17.78 -3.94
CA ILE A 101 13.55 -17.29 -5.29
C ILE A 101 14.89 -16.84 -5.87
N THR A 102 15.10 -17.14 -7.15
CA THR A 102 16.30 -16.85 -7.91
C THR A 102 15.95 -16.00 -9.13
N LEU A 103 16.94 -15.32 -9.71
CA LEU A 103 16.71 -14.55 -10.94
C LEU A 103 16.22 -15.43 -12.11
N ARG A 104 16.57 -16.72 -12.11
CA ARG A 104 16.08 -17.69 -13.10
C ARG A 104 14.55 -17.82 -13.06
N ASP A 105 13.93 -17.65 -11.89
CA ASP A 105 12.48 -17.76 -11.73
C ASP A 105 11.72 -16.63 -12.44
N LEU A 106 12.40 -15.52 -12.73
CA LEU A 106 11.85 -14.43 -13.54
C LEU A 106 12.25 -14.58 -15.02
N LEU A 107 13.51 -14.92 -15.30
CA LEU A 107 14.03 -14.97 -16.67
C LEU A 107 13.63 -16.23 -17.46
N LYS A 108 13.48 -17.36 -16.77
CA LYS A 108 13.14 -18.67 -17.35
C LYS A 108 12.19 -19.41 -16.39
N PRO A 109 10.98 -18.86 -16.20
CA PRO A 109 10.05 -19.37 -15.22
C PRO A 109 9.63 -20.81 -15.53
N GLN A 110 9.35 -21.57 -14.47
CA GLN A 110 8.88 -22.95 -14.56
C GLN A 110 7.55 -23.04 -13.84
N GLY A 111 6.54 -23.67 -14.47
CA GLY A 111 5.17 -23.69 -13.96
C GLY A 111 5.06 -24.09 -12.48
N ASP A 112 5.74 -25.17 -12.07
CA ASP A 112 5.69 -25.65 -10.68
C ASP A 112 6.35 -24.67 -9.68
N ARG A 113 7.45 -24.02 -10.08
CA ARG A 113 8.13 -23.02 -9.24
C ARG A 113 7.34 -21.72 -9.15
N THR A 114 6.79 -21.25 -10.26
CA THR A 114 5.90 -20.09 -10.30
C THR A 114 4.66 -20.34 -9.45
N GLN A 115 4.03 -21.51 -9.57
CA GLN A 115 2.90 -21.91 -8.74
C GLN A 115 3.26 -21.92 -7.25
N PHE A 116 4.42 -22.47 -6.90
CA PHE A 116 4.88 -22.52 -5.51
C PHE A 116 5.03 -21.11 -4.90
N PHE A 117 5.74 -20.19 -5.57
CA PHE A 117 5.94 -18.83 -5.05
C PHE A 117 4.66 -18.00 -5.05
N LEU A 118 3.83 -18.12 -6.10
CA LEU A 118 2.53 -17.46 -6.10
C LEU A 118 1.62 -18.02 -5.00
N SER A 119 1.68 -19.32 -4.69
CA SER A 119 0.93 -19.89 -3.55
C SER A 119 1.37 -19.27 -2.22
N ALA A 120 2.68 -19.06 -2.03
CA ALA A 120 3.21 -18.38 -0.85
C ALA A 120 2.63 -16.98 -0.69
N ILE A 121 2.68 -16.19 -1.77
CA ILE A 121 2.23 -14.80 -1.76
C ILE A 121 0.70 -14.72 -1.60
N LEU A 122 -0.06 -15.52 -2.36
CA LEU A 122 -1.53 -15.50 -2.32
C LEU A 122 -2.08 -15.96 -0.97
N ASN A 123 -1.49 -16.97 -0.35
CA ASN A 123 -1.87 -17.36 1.01
C ASN A 123 -1.66 -16.20 2.00
N PHE A 124 -0.59 -15.42 1.83
CA PHE A 124 -0.38 -14.22 2.63
C PHE A 124 -1.41 -13.13 2.32
N CYS A 125 -1.77 -12.90 1.05
CA CYS A 125 -2.84 -11.97 0.68
C CYS A 125 -4.16 -12.33 1.38
N LEU A 126 -4.58 -13.60 1.31
CA LEU A 126 -5.78 -14.08 1.99
C LEU A 126 -5.72 -13.88 3.51
N HIS A 127 -4.55 -14.14 4.12
CA HIS A 127 -4.35 -13.91 5.55
C HIS A 127 -4.44 -12.43 5.91
N LYS A 128 -3.78 -11.56 5.13
CA LYS A 128 -3.84 -10.09 5.27
C LYS A 128 -5.28 -9.62 5.17
N ASP A 129 -6.03 -10.02 4.15
CA ASP A 129 -7.43 -9.62 3.97
C ASP A 129 -8.30 -10.07 5.13
N SER A 130 -8.16 -11.31 5.59
CA SER A 130 -8.87 -11.80 6.78
C SER A 130 -8.58 -10.94 8.00
N LYS A 131 -7.31 -10.57 8.23
CA LYS A 131 -6.90 -9.75 9.37
C LYS A 131 -7.37 -8.30 9.23
N MET A 132 -7.31 -7.72 8.04
CA MET A 132 -7.82 -6.37 7.78
C MET A 132 -9.34 -6.29 7.96
N ASN A 133 -10.07 -7.35 7.60
CA ASN A 133 -11.51 -7.43 7.85
C ASN A 133 -11.84 -7.49 9.35
N GLU A 134 -11.05 -8.20 10.16
CA GLU A 134 -11.18 -8.19 11.63
C GLU A 134 -10.88 -6.80 12.23
N LEU A 135 -9.94 -6.05 11.65
CA LEU A 135 -9.55 -4.71 12.12
C LEU A 135 -10.45 -3.58 11.60
N ARG A 136 -11.29 -3.84 10.59
CA ARG A 136 -12.16 -2.84 9.96
C ARG A 136 -13.01 -2.04 10.96
N PRO A 137 -13.68 -2.64 11.96
CA PRO A 137 -14.49 -1.88 12.92
C PRO A 137 -13.67 -0.86 13.72
N ILE A 138 -12.41 -1.19 14.04
CA ILE A 138 -11.49 -0.28 14.75
C ILE A 138 -11.14 0.90 13.85
N GLY A 139 -10.90 0.65 12.56
CA GLY A 139 -10.68 1.71 11.58
C GLY A 139 -11.86 2.67 11.46
N GLU A 140 -13.08 2.13 11.39
CA GLU A 140 -14.32 2.91 11.32
C GLU A 140 -14.53 3.77 12.59
N GLU A 141 -14.25 3.20 13.77
CA GLU A 141 -14.29 3.95 15.04
C GLU A 141 -13.27 5.09 15.07
N LEU A 142 -12.04 4.85 14.62
CA LEU A 142 -11.00 5.89 14.55
C LEU A 142 -11.39 7.03 13.60
N THR A 143 -12.00 6.71 12.45
CA THR A 143 -12.52 7.74 11.53
C THR A 143 -13.60 8.59 12.18
N LEU A 144 -14.56 7.97 12.88
CA LEU A 144 -15.61 8.70 13.59
C LEU A 144 -15.03 9.63 14.67
N LEU A 145 -14.05 9.15 15.43
CA LEU A 145 -13.40 9.95 16.46
C LEU A 145 -12.63 11.14 15.87
N ASP A 146 -11.99 10.98 14.71
CA ASP A 146 -11.32 12.09 14.02
C ASP A 146 -12.32 13.16 13.56
N GLU A 147 -13.46 12.74 13.00
CA GLU A 147 -14.55 13.65 12.60
C GLU A 147 -15.12 14.42 13.80
N GLN A 148 -15.34 13.73 14.93
CA GLN A 148 -15.80 14.36 16.17
C GLN A 148 -14.78 15.37 16.71
N ARG A 149 -13.49 15.00 16.72
CA ARG A 149 -12.41 15.89 17.14
C ARG A 149 -12.41 17.16 16.29
N ARG A 150 -12.46 17.01 14.96
CA ARG A 150 -12.46 18.14 14.03
C ARG A 150 -13.66 19.06 14.23
N GLY A 151 -14.85 18.50 14.43
CA GLY A 151 -16.05 19.30 14.73
C GLY A 151 -15.96 20.07 16.05
N LEU A 152 -15.30 19.50 17.07
CA LEU A 152 -15.04 20.22 18.33
C LEU A 152 -14.00 21.33 18.16
N GLU A 153 -12.95 21.10 17.38
CA GLU A 153 -11.92 22.11 17.06
C GLU A 153 -12.53 23.31 16.29
N ASP A 154 -13.42 23.05 15.34
CA ASP A 154 -14.16 24.08 14.62
C ASP A 154 -15.05 24.89 15.58
N LYS A 155 -15.75 24.22 16.50
CA LYS A 155 -16.61 24.89 17.48
C LYS A 155 -15.82 25.73 18.48
N ILE A 156 -14.66 25.26 18.93
CA ILE A 156 -13.74 26.03 19.77
C ILE A 156 -13.29 27.29 19.02
N SER A 157 -12.96 27.14 17.73
CA SER A 157 -12.51 28.28 16.90
C SER A 157 -13.61 29.32 16.72
N GLN A 158 -14.86 28.90 16.49
CA GLN A 158 -16.01 29.80 16.42
C GLN A 158 -16.25 30.55 17.73
N LEU A 159 -16.28 29.84 18.85
CA LEU A 159 -16.51 30.46 20.16
C LEU A 159 -15.40 31.44 20.53
N ASN A 160 -14.14 31.14 20.19
CA ASN A 160 -13.03 32.07 20.40
C ASN A 160 -13.17 33.34 19.55
N ALA A 161 -13.65 33.22 18.31
CA ALA A 161 -13.93 34.38 17.46
C ALA A 161 -15.07 35.25 18.03
N GLU A 162 -16.17 34.63 18.47
CA GLU A 162 -17.28 35.35 19.12
C GLU A 162 -16.81 36.07 20.40
N ILE A 163 -16.01 35.42 21.24
CA ILE A 163 -15.44 36.04 22.45
C ILE A 163 -14.57 37.26 22.09
N ALA A 164 -13.77 37.18 21.01
CA ALA A 164 -12.97 38.31 20.54
C ALA A 164 -13.85 39.47 20.08
N GLU A 165 -14.87 39.21 19.25
CA GLU A 165 -15.82 40.23 18.80
C GLU A 165 -16.55 40.91 19.97
N TYR A 166 -17.02 40.13 20.96
CA TYR A 166 -17.65 40.68 22.16
C TYR A 166 -16.70 41.56 22.98
N ASN A 167 -15.44 41.16 23.13
CA ASN A 167 -14.45 41.96 23.85
C ASN A 167 -14.15 43.27 23.12
N ASP A 168 -13.96 43.23 21.80
CA ASP A 168 -13.72 44.42 20.96
C ASP A 168 -14.90 45.40 21.03
N ALA A 169 -16.13 44.89 20.93
CA ALA A 169 -17.34 45.71 21.08
C ALA A 169 -17.38 46.38 22.46
N ARG A 170 -17.09 45.64 23.53
CA ARG A 170 -17.09 46.17 24.90
C ARG A 170 -16.03 47.25 25.11
N GLU A 171 -14.83 47.08 24.55
CA GLU A 171 -13.78 48.10 24.58
C GLU A 171 -14.16 49.37 23.78
N SER A 172 -14.92 49.22 22.69
CA SER A 172 -15.40 50.35 21.89
C SER A 172 -16.53 51.15 22.56
N GLU A 173 -17.32 50.52 23.44
CA GLU A 173 -18.43 51.15 24.17
C GLU A 173 -17.98 51.81 25.50
N LEU A 174 -16.88 51.34 26.09
CA LEU A 174 -16.26 51.91 27.30
C LEU A 174 -16.05 53.45 27.28
N PRO A 175 -15.60 54.10 26.19
CA PRO A 175 -15.47 55.55 26.14
C PRO A 175 -16.81 56.31 26.11
N LEU A 176 -17.90 55.68 25.64
CA LEU A 176 -19.22 56.33 25.55
C LEU A 176 -19.94 56.37 26.91
N VAL A 177 -19.72 55.37 27.77
CA VAL A 177 -20.34 55.30 29.11
C VAL A 177 -19.72 56.30 30.08
N GLN A 178 -18.40 56.53 30.00
CA GLN A 178 -17.70 57.49 30.86
C GLN A 178 -18.11 58.95 30.60
N GLU A 179 -18.57 59.30 29.39
CA GLU A 179 -19.10 60.63 29.10
C GLU A 179 -20.51 60.89 29.66
N VAL A 180 -21.28 59.82 29.90
CA VAL A 180 -22.65 59.90 30.43
C VAL A 180 -22.64 59.97 31.96
N ASP A 181 -21.76 59.20 32.61
CA ASP A 181 -21.59 59.23 34.08
C ASP A 181 -20.87 60.50 34.58
N GLY A 182 -20.12 61.20 33.72
CA GLY A 182 -19.50 62.50 34.05
C GLY A 182 -20.45 63.71 34.02
N LYS A 183 -21.74 63.52 33.70
CA LYS A 183 -22.74 64.60 33.57
C LYS A 183 -23.90 64.55 34.58
N SER A 184 -23.86 63.66 35.57
CA SER A 184 -24.83 63.64 36.70
C SER A 184 -24.27 64.27 37.97
#